data_AF-A0A7L3QQE2-F1
#
_entry.id   AF-A0A7L3QQE2-F1
#
_cell.length_a   1.000
_cell.length_b   1.000
_cell.length_c   1.000
_cell.angle_alpha   90.00
_cell.angle_beta   90.00
_cell.angle_gamma   90.00
#
_symmetry.space_group_name_H-M   'P 1'
#
loop_
_entity.id
_entity.type
_entity.pdbx_description
1 polymer ?
#
loop_
_entity_poly.entity_id
_entity_poly.type
_entity_poly.pdbx_seq_one_letter_code
_entity_poly.pdbx_strand_id
1 'polypeptide(L)' 'MAEEWKPDILAKFPLLQRFKARISNIPTIKKFLQPGSQRKPLIREEEVSKVISIF' A
#
# COMPACT_ATOMS: atom_id res chain seq x y z
N MET A 1 -0.10 1.15 0.24
CA MET A 1 -0.26 2.08 1.40
C MET A 1 -1.17 3.19 0.93
N ALA A 2 -2.00 3.77 1.79
CA ALA A 2 -2.91 4.85 1.39
C ALA A 2 -2.16 6.05 0.76
N GLU A 3 -0.94 6.32 1.25
CA GLU A 3 -0.07 7.36 0.69
C GLU A 3 0.42 7.09 -0.74
N GLU A 4 0.40 5.83 -1.21
CA GLU A 4 0.73 5.51 -2.61
C GLU A 4 -0.33 6.00 -3.59
N TRP A 5 -1.55 6.23 -3.11
CA TRP A 5 -2.63 6.84 -3.90
C TRP A 5 -2.69 8.35 -3.71
N LYS A 6 -2.40 8.84 -2.49
CA LYS A 6 -2.36 10.27 -2.17
C LYS A 6 -1.36 10.55 -1.04
N PRO A 7 -0.20 11.16 -1.32
CA PRO A 7 0.86 11.31 -0.32
C PRO A 7 0.43 12.14 0.91
N ASP A 8 -0.43 13.14 0.71
CA ASP A 8 -0.83 14.07 1.78
C ASP A 8 -1.98 13.56 2.66
N ILE A 9 -2.49 12.35 2.42
CA ILE A 9 -3.69 11.85 3.10
C ILE A 9 -3.51 11.74 4.63
N LEU A 10 -2.29 11.44 5.08
CA LEU A 10 -1.96 11.33 6.51
C LEU A 10 -1.29 12.59 7.08
N ALA A 11 -1.06 13.64 6.28
CA ALA A 11 -0.31 14.83 6.69
C ALA A 11 -0.92 15.54 7.91
N LYS A 12 -2.25 15.56 8.00
CA LYS A 12 -3.01 16.19 9.11
C LYS A 12 -3.17 15.29 10.35
N PHE A 13 -2.67 14.05 10.30
CA PHE A 13 -2.92 13.04 11.34
C PHE A 13 -1.60 12.50 11.93
N PRO A 14 -0.96 13.24 12.85
CA PRO A 14 0.36 12.88 13.39
C PRO A 14 0.38 11.54 14.13
N LEU A 15 -0.72 11.16 14.79
CA LEU A 15 -0.83 9.87 15.47
C LEU A 15 -0.88 8.70 14.48
N LEU A 16 -1.57 8.87 13.34
CA LEU A 16 -1.64 7.85 12.29
C LEU A 16 -0.28 7.67 11.59
N GLN A 17 0.48 8.75 11.39
CA GLN A 17 1.84 8.66 10.86
C GLN A 17 2.76 7.84 11.79
N ARG A 18 2.73 8.12 13.10
CA ARG A 18 3.50 7.36 14.10
C ARG A 18 3.06 5.90 14.15
N PHE A 19 1.75 5.64 14.12
CA PHE A 19 1.22 4.28 14.08
C PHE A 19 1.71 3.52 12.84
N LYS A 20 1.59 4.13 11.65
CA LYS A 20 2.10 3.56 10.38
C LYS A 20 3.58 3.23 10.47
N ALA A 21 4.41 4.14 11.00
CA ALA A 21 5.84 3.90 11.16
C ALA A 21 6.11 2.70 12.09
N ARG A 22 5.39 2.60 13.21
CA ARG A 22 5.51 1.47 14.14
C ARG A 22 5.12 0.14 13.49
N ILE A 23 4.00 0.11 12.76
CA ILE A 23 3.53 -1.11 12.07
C ILE A 23 4.47 -1.51 10.93
N SER A 24 4.97 -0.55 10.15
CA SER A 24 5.87 -0.82 9.02
C SER A 24 7.22 -1.40 9.46
N ASN A 25 7.62 -1.18 10.72
CA ASN A 25 8.85 -1.70 11.29
C ASN A 25 8.74 -3.14 11.84
N ILE A 26 7.54 -3.69 11.96
CA ILE A 26 7.36 -5.09 12.39
C ILE A 26 8.05 -6.01 11.36
N PRO A 27 8.90 -6.97 11.76
CA PRO A 27 9.75 -7.72 10.82
C PRO A 27 9.01 -8.38 9.65
N THR A 28 7.86 -8.99 9.92
CA THR A 28 7.02 -9.64 8.89
C THR A 28 6.43 -8.63 7.92
N ILE A 29 5.96 -7.48 8.42
CA ILE A 29 5.41 -6.40 7.60
C ILE A 29 6.54 -5.74 6.81
N LYS A 30 7.68 -5.45 7.45
CA LYS A 30 8.86 -4.88 6.78
C LYS A 30 9.31 -5.78 5.63
N LYS A 31 9.38 -7.09 5.84
CA LYS A 31 9.66 -8.08 4.77
C LYS A 31 8.59 -8.05 3.68
N PHE A 32 7.32 -7.92 4.04
CA PHE A 32 6.22 -7.81 3.07
C PHE A 32 6.25 -6.50 2.26
N LEU A 33 6.78 -5.42 2.82
CA LEU A 33 6.95 -4.13 2.15
C LEU A 33 8.17 -4.08 1.21
N GLN A 34 9.11 -5.01 1.34
CA GLN A 34 10.30 -5.04 0.49
C GLN A 34 9.97 -5.45 -0.96
N PRO A 35 10.74 -4.97 -1.95
CA PRO A 35 10.64 -5.43 -3.34
C PRO A 35 10.80 -6.95 -3.43
N GLY A 36 10.02 -7.60 -4.30
CA GLY A 36 10.01 -9.07 -4.45
C GLY A 36 9.06 -9.81 -3.49
N SER A 37 8.39 -9.09 -2.58
CA SER A 37 7.25 -9.62 -1.83
C SER A 37 6.05 -9.89 -2.73
N GLN A 38 5.10 -10.71 -2.26
CA GLN A 38 3.80 -10.94 -2.88
C GLN A 38 2.87 -9.70 -2.87
N ARG A 39 3.35 -8.58 -2.34
CA ARG A 39 2.63 -7.31 -2.35
C ARG A 39 2.35 -6.87 -3.78
N LYS A 40 1.07 -6.85 -4.15
CA LYS A 40 0.64 -6.39 -5.47
C LYS A 40 0.81 -4.87 -5.61
N PRO A 41 1.22 -4.39 -6.80
CA PRO A 41 1.25 -2.96 -7.10
C PRO A 41 -0.16 -2.38 -7.24
N LEU A 42 -0.22 -1.06 -7.44
CA LEU A 42 -1.45 -0.36 -7.80
C LEU A 42 -2.05 -0.96 -9.07
N ILE A 43 -3.34 -1.28 -9.03
CA ILE A 43 -4.08 -1.80 -10.17
C ILE A 43 -4.12 -0.71 -11.24
N ARG A 44 -3.67 -1.04 -12.45
CA ARG A 44 -3.77 -0.14 -13.60
C ARG A 44 -5.14 -0.31 -14.27
N GLU A 45 -5.62 0.72 -14.96
CA GLU A 45 -6.91 0.66 -15.67
C GLU A 45 -6.99 -0.50 -16.67
N GLU A 46 -5.88 -0.85 -17.32
CA GLU A 46 -5.78 -2.01 -18.23
C GLU A 46 -6.02 -3.35 -17.52
N GLU A 47 -5.69 -3.45 -16.23
CA GLU A 47 -5.93 -4.65 -15.43
C GLU A 47 -7.41 -4.74 -15.01
N VAL A 48 -8.09 -3.60 -14.84
CA VAL A 48 -9.52 -3.57 -14.52
C VAL A 48 -10.33 -4.20 -15.65
N SER A 49 -10.07 -3.82 -16.91
CA SER A 49 -10.76 -4.40 -18.07
C SER A 49 -10.54 -5.92 -18.18
N LYS A 50 -9.33 -6.40 -17.88
CA LYS A 50 -9.02 -7.84 -17.84
C LYS A 50 -9.80 -8.55 -16.73
N VAL A 51 -9.87 -7.96 -15.55
CA VAL A 51 -10.65 -8.51 -14.42
C VAL A 51 -12.12 -8.58 -14.79
N ILE A 52 -12.70 -7.52 -15.35
CA ILE A 52 -14.10 -7.49 -15.79
C ILE A 52 -14.38 -8.54 -16.88
N SER A 53 -13.43 -8.82 -17.77
CA SER A 53 -13.61 -9.85 -18.80
C SER A 53 -13.58 -11.30 -18.27
N ILE A 54 -13.09 -11.51 -17.04
CA ILE A 54 -12.96 -12.84 -16.42
C ILE A 54 -14.20 -13.21 -15.59
N PHE A 55 -14.85 -12.23 -14.96
CA PHE A 55 -16.00 -12.41 -14.06
C PHE A 55 -17.33 -12.14 -14.77
#